data_AF-A0A1V6AEI6-F1
#
_entry.id   AF-A0A1V6AEI6-F1
#
_cell.length_a   1.000
_cell.length_b   1.000
_cell.length_c   1.000
_cell.angle_alpha   90.00
_cell.angle_beta   90.00
_cell.angle_gamma   90.00
#
_symmetry.space_group_name_H-M   'P 1'
#
loop_
_entity.id
_entity.type
_entity.pdbx_description
1 polymer ?
#
loop_
_entity_poly.entity_id
_entity_poly.type
_entity_poly.pdbx_seq_one_letter_code
_entity_poly.pdbx_strand_id
1 'polypeptide(L)'
;MVNISVQELTELAAMSHEQIDALDYETAMQKLEKVVCALEQEGTPLEVGLKLYAVGTALNKKCSGILDSAEEKMVQLLGSVVNPSEQPFDPEKDGK
;
A
#
# COMPACT_ATOMS: atom_id res chain seq x y z
N MET A 1 1.69 18.01 -7.31
CA MET A 1 2.02 18.41 -5.93
C MET A 1 0.83 18.02 -5.08
N VAL A 2 0.97 17.02 -4.21
CA VAL A 2 -0.13 16.62 -3.32
C VAL A 2 -0.29 17.74 -2.29
N ASN A 3 -1.41 18.45 -2.34
CA ASN A 3 -1.70 19.50 -1.37
C ASN A 3 -2.40 18.83 -0.18
N ILE A 4 -1.74 18.81 0.98
CA ILE A 4 -2.25 18.15 2.19
C ILE A 4 -2.75 19.22 3.16
N SER A 5 -3.97 19.07 3.63
CA SER A 5 -4.50 19.96 4.67
C SER A 5 -3.90 19.64 6.04
N VAL A 6 -3.82 20.64 6.93
CA VAL A 6 -3.34 20.44 8.31
C VAL A 6 -4.19 19.40 9.07
N GLN A 7 -5.48 19.32 8.76
CA GLN A 7 -6.40 18.32 9.34
C GLN A 7 -6.03 16.90 8.90
N GLU A 8 -5.83 16.65 7.61
CA GLU A 8 -5.39 15.34 7.11
C GLU A 8 -4.03 14.92 7.69
N LEU A 9 -3.11 15.87 7.86
CA LEU A 9 -1.77 15.61 8.41
C LEU A 9 -1.85 15.17 9.88
N THR A 10 -2.77 15.76 10.64
CA THR A 10 -3.04 15.38 12.04
C THR A 10 -3.71 14.02 12.13
N GLU A 11 -4.66 13.73 11.24
CA GLU A 11 -5.32 12.41 11.17
C GLU A 11 -4.33 11.30 10.83
N LEU A 12 -3.43 11.53 9.86
CA LEU A 12 -2.37 10.58 9.52
C LEU A 12 -1.45 10.32 10.71
N ALA A 13 -0.98 11.37 11.39
CA ALA A 13 -0.10 11.24 12.55
C ALA A 13 -0.73 10.54 13.76
N ALA A 14 -2.07 10.43 13.80
CA ALA A 14 -2.82 9.81 14.88
C ALA A 14 -3.25 8.36 14.61
N MET A 15 -2.93 7.80 13.44
CA MET A 15 -3.34 6.45 13.06
C MET A 15 -2.75 5.38 13.99
N SER A 16 -3.59 4.45 14.46
CA SER A 16 -3.17 3.27 15.21
C SER A 16 -2.72 2.13 14.30
N HIS A 17 -2.03 1.14 14.87
CA HIS A 17 -1.63 -0.06 14.14
C HIS A 17 -2.84 -0.87 13.66
N GLU A 18 -3.89 -1.00 14.49
CA GLU A 18 -5.11 -1.71 14.11
C GLU A 18 -5.82 -1.05 12.92
N GLN A 19 -5.83 0.28 12.86
CA GLN A 19 -6.40 1.01 11.74
C GLN A 19 -5.60 0.79 10.45
N ILE A 20 -4.28 0.72 10.54
CA ILE A 20 -3.38 0.46 9.40
C ILE A 20 -3.53 -0.99 8.91
N ASP A 21 -3.61 -1.94 9.83
CA ASP A 21 -3.73 -3.37 9.52
C ASP A 21 -5.04 -3.70 8.80
N ALA A 22 -6.09 -2.91 9.02
CA ALA A 22 -7.39 -3.07 8.36
C ALA A 22 -7.44 -2.53 6.92
N LEU A 23 -6.41 -1.81 6.46
CA LEU A 23 -6.41 -1.21 5.12
C LEU A 23 -6.21 -2.24 4.00
N ASP A 24 -6.76 -1.92 2.83
CA ASP A 24 -6.33 -2.53 1.57
C ASP A 24 -5.06 -1.86 1.02
N TYR A 25 -4.50 -2.43 -0.05
CA TYR A 25 -3.24 -1.96 -0.63
C TYR A 25 -3.33 -0.52 -1.13
N GLU A 26 -4.35 -0.22 -1.94
CA GLU A 26 -4.51 1.10 -2.56
C GLU A 26 -4.68 2.21 -1.51
N THR A 27 -5.48 1.96 -0.48
CA THR A 27 -5.69 2.92 0.60
C THR A 27 -4.42 3.10 1.45
N ALA A 28 -3.72 2.01 1.76
CA ALA A 28 -2.45 2.07 2.49
C ALA A 28 -1.38 2.83 1.69
N MET A 29 -1.28 2.58 0.38
CA MET A 29 -0.34 3.24 -0.51
C MET A 29 -0.63 4.74 -0.64
N GLN A 30 -1.90 5.11 -0.87
CA GLN A 30 -2.29 6.53 -0.94
C GLN A 30 -1.97 7.27 0.36
N LYS A 31 -2.19 6.63 1.52
CA LYS A 31 -1.82 7.22 2.81
C LYS A 31 -0.30 7.33 2.98
N LEU A 32 0.46 6.33 2.52
CA LEU A 32 1.92 6.36 2.55
C LEU A 32 2.49 7.50 1.71
N GLU A 33 1.97 7.70 0.49
CA GLU A 33 2.34 8.82 -0.38
C GLU A 33 2.09 10.17 0.29
N LYS A 34 0.94 10.31 0.98
CA LYS A 34 0.64 11.51 1.76
C LYS A 34 1.61 11.72 2.91
N VAL A 35 1.97 10.65 3.64
CA VAL A 35 2.96 10.71 4.72
C VAL A 35 4.33 11.15 4.19
N VAL A 36 4.79 10.56 3.08
CA VAL A 36 6.07 10.95 2.45
C VAL A 36 6.04 12.42 2.05
N CYS A 37 4.97 12.86 1.38
CA CYS A 37 4.84 14.27 0.99
C CYS A 37 4.86 15.21 2.21
N ALA A 38 4.22 14.83 3.32
CA ALA A 38 4.24 15.62 4.56
C ALA A 38 5.62 15.67 5.24
N LEU A 39 6.40 14.58 5.15
CA LEU A 39 7.77 14.52 5.68
C LEU A 39 8.77 15.33 4.85
N GLU A 40 8.53 15.46 3.55
CA GLU A 40 9.36 16.26 2.63
C GLU A 40 9.07 17.76 2.70
N GLN A 41 7.91 18.15 3.25
CA GLN A 41 7.55 19.56 3.40
C GLN A 41 8.37 20.25 4.49
N GLU A 42 8.98 21.38 4.14
CA GLU A 42 9.60 22.28 5.11
C GLU A 42 8.55 22.84 6.08
N GLY A 43 8.91 22.93 7.36
CA GLY A 43 8.02 23.49 8.40
C GLY A 43 7.15 22.47 9.13
N THR A 44 7.20 21.17 8.79
CA THR A 44 6.58 20.11 9.60
C THR A 44 7.22 20.09 11.01
N PRO A 45 6.44 20.27 12.10
CA PRO A 45 6.98 20.25 13.44
C PRO A 45 7.64 18.90 13.75
N LEU A 46 8.79 18.90 14.44
CA LEU A 46 9.57 17.69 14.70
C LEU A 46 8.75 16.56 15.34
N GLU A 47 7.92 16.88 16.34
CA GLU A 47 7.06 15.89 17.01
C GLU A 47 6.07 15.23 16.04
N VAL A 48 5.50 16.02 15.13
CA VAL A 48 4.59 15.54 14.09
C VAL A 48 5.35 14.68 13.09
N GLY A 49 6.54 15.11 12.68
CA GLY A 49 7.42 14.35 11.80
C GLY A 49 7.78 12.98 12.34
N LEU A 50 8.07 12.87 13.65
CA LEU A 50 8.35 11.58 14.29
C LEU A 50 7.14 10.63 14.28
N LYS A 51 5.93 11.16 14.52
CA LYS A 51 4.69 10.38 14.44
C LYS A 51 4.41 9.93 13.00
N LEU A 52 4.54 10.84 12.04
CA LEU A 52 4.40 10.54 10.61
C LEU A 52 5.41 9.50 10.15
N TYR A 53 6.66 9.55 10.61
CA TYR A 53 7.66 8.53 10.30
C TYR A 53 7.21 7.15 10.83
N ALA A 54 6.77 7.06 12.08
CA ALA A 54 6.27 5.80 12.65
C ALA A 54 5.09 5.24 11.84
N VAL A 55 4.10 6.08 11.52
CA VAL A 55 2.95 5.72 10.68
C VAL A 55 3.40 5.29 9.28
N GLY A 56 4.33 6.02 8.67
CA GLY A 56 4.89 5.69 7.36
C GLY A 56 5.58 4.34 7.33
N THR A 57 6.36 4.01 8.35
CA THR A 57 6.99 2.67 8.45
C THR A 57 5.97 1.55 8.59
N ALA A 58 4.89 1.77 9.36
CA ALA A 58 3.81 0.81 9.51
C ALA A 58 3.02 0.63 8.19
N LEU A 59 2.70 1.72 7.49
CA LEU A 59 2.06 1.68 6.17
C LEU A 59 2.93 0.96 5.14
N ASN A 60 4.23 1.23 5.11
CA ASN A 60 5.17 0.54 4.22
C ASN A 60 5.18 -0.97 4.50
N LYS A 61 5.28 -1.37 5.77
CA LYS A 61 5.21 -2.79 6.17
C LYS A 61 3.89 -3.44 5.75
N LYS A 62 2.77 -2.73 5.88
CA LYS A 62 1.45 -3.20 5.45
C LYS A 62 1.40 -3.41 3.93
N CYS A 63 1.89 -2.45 3.14
CA CYS A 63 1.96 -2.58 1.69
C CYS A 63 2.82 -3.77 1.27
N SER A 64 4.05 -3.90 1.80
CA SER A 64 4.92 -5.03 1.52
C SER A 64 4.27 -6.36 1.89
N GLY A 65 3.66 -6.47 3.06
CA GLY A 65 2.99 -7.72 3.48
C GLY A 65 1.81 -8.14 2.59
N ILE A 66 1.10 -7.18 1.98
CA ILE A 66 0.06 -7.50 0.99
C ILE A 66 0.68 -8.05 -0.30
N LEU A 67 1.77 -7.43 -0.78
CA LEU A 67 2.48 -7.88 -1.98
C LEU A 67 3.10 -9.26 -1.76
N ASP A 68 3.74 -9.50 -0.61
CA ASP A 68 4.29 -10.80 -0.25
C ASP A 68 3.21 -11.89 -0.26
N SER A 69 2.03 -11.61 0.33
CA SER A 69 0.91 -12.56 0.32
C SER A 69 0.35 -12.81 -1.09
N ALA A 70 0.36 -11.80 -1.97
CA ALA A 70 -0.05 -11.95 -3.35
C ALA A 70 0.95 -12.82 -4.14
N GLU A 71 2.26 -12.61 -3.92
CA GLU A 71 3.33 -13.42 -4.50
C GLU A 71 3.24 -14.88 -4.04
N GLU A 72 3.07 -15.13 -2.74
CA GLU A 72 2.90 -16.48 -2.19
C GLU A 72 1.72 -17.23 -2.84
N LYS A 73 0.59 -16.55 -3.01
CA LYS A 73 -0.59 -17.12 -3.69
C LYS A 73 -0.31 -17.43 -5.15
N MET A 74 0.41 -16.55 -5.85
CA MET A 74 0.79 -16.77 -7.24
C MET A 74 1.69 -18.01 -7.39
N VAL A 75 2.68 -18.16 -6.50
CA VAL A 75 3.57 -19.33 -6.47
C VAL A 75 2.79 -20.61 -6.21
N GLN A 76 1.85 -20.59 -5.25
CA GLN A 76 0.99 -21.75 -4.97
C GLN A 76 0.13 -22.14 -6.17
N LEU A 77 -0.44 -21.16 -6.88
CA LEU A 77 -1.22 -21.41 -8.09
C LEU A 77 -0.36 -22.06 -9.17
N LEU A 78 0.82 -21.48 -9.49
CA LEU A 78 1.75 -22.03 -10.48
C LEU A 78 2.21 -23.45 -10.14
N GLY A 79 2.58 -23.71 -8.89
CA GLY A 79 2.98 -25.04 -8.43
C GLY A 79 1.85 -26.08 -8.44
N SER A 80 0.60 -25.63 -8.39
CA SER A 80 -0.59 -26.49 -8.47
C SER A 80 -1.04 -26.77 -9.92
N VAL A 81 -0.53 -26.03 -10.91
CA VAL A 81 -0.85 -26.27 -12.32
C VAL A 81 -0.03 -27.46 -12.83
N VAL A 82 -0.67 -28.61 -12.98
CA VAL A 82 -0.10 -29.76 -13.70
C VAL A 82 -0.37 -29.55 -15.20
N ASN A 83 0.66 -29.09 -15.93
CA ASN A 83 0.65 -28.66 -17.35
C ASN A 83 0.17 -27.21 -17.59
N PRO A 84 0.94 -26.18 -17.18
CA PRO A 84 0.71 -24.81 -17.63
C PRO A 84 0.94 -24.74 -19.15
N SER A 85 -0.12 -24.46 -19.89
CA SER A 85 -0.07 -24.20 -21.33
C SER A 85 -0.47 -22.75 -21.55
N GLU A 86 0.51 -21.90 -21.87
CA GLU A 86 0.24 -20.57 -22.43
C GLU A 86 -0.29 -20.75 -23.86
N GLN A 87 -1.61 -20.79 -24.02
CA GLN A 87 -2.22 -20.61 -25.34
C GLN A 87 -2.27 -19.11 -25.62
N PRO A 88 -1.97 -18.66 -26.86
CA PRO A 88 -2.25 -17.29 -27.26
C PRO A 88 -3.72 -16.97 -27.01
N PHE A 89 -3.98 -15.80 -26.43
CA PHE A 89 -5.35 -15.31 -26.21
C PHE A 89 -6.10 -15.23 -27.54
N ASP A 90 -7.22 -15.95 -27.65
CA ASP A 90 -8.09 -15.97 -28.84
C ASP A 90 -9.35 -15.12 -28.57
N PRO A 91 -9.39 -13.86 -29.05
CA PRO A 91 -10.49 -12.95 -28.74
C PRO A 91 -11.86 -13.41 -29.28
N GLU A 92 -11.90 -14.34 -30.25
CA GLU A 92 -13.16 -14.89 -30.75
C GLU A 92 -13.73 -16.01 -29.86
N LYS A 93 -12.88 -16.69 -29.08
CA LYS A 93 -13.29 -17.79 -28.19
C LYS A 93 -13.39 -17.37 -26.72
N ASP A 94 -12.48 -16.53 -26.26
CA ASP A 94 -12.27 -16.27 -24.82
C ASP A 94 -13.02 -15.01 -24.33
N GLY A 95 -13.62 -14.24 -25.23
CA GLY A 95 -14.25 -12.94 -24.94
C GLY A 95 -15.76 -12.96 -24.68
N LYS A 96 -16.35 -14.06 -24.22
CA LYS A 96 -17.79 -14.14 -23.90
C LYS A 96 -18.07 -14.17 -22.40
#